data_AF-A0A2N6GKM8-F1
#
_entry.id   AF-A0A2N6GKM8-F1
#
_cell.length_a   1.000
_cell.length_b   1.000
_cell.length_c   1.000
_cell.angle_alpha   90.00
_cell.angle_beta   90.00
_cell.angle_gamma   90.00
#
_symmetry.space_group_name_H-M   'P 1'
#
loop_
_entity.id
_entity.type
_entity.pdbx_description
1 polymer ?
#
loop_
_entity_poly.entity_id
_entity_poly.type
_entity_poly.pdbx_seq_one_letter_code
_entity_poly.pdbx_strand_id
1 'polypeptide(L)'
;MNNKTTSGLTLVELVITIAVAGILAGLAIPSFRDMIQNNRMASHANELVSSVNLARNEAVKRGVQVKIKAAGTATDNEWGKGWKVWVDDDGDGTINGTEVVLRDVGEFNSSIELDSTGNTSLFVYQADGSLGAAQTLRLCDSTKSGEKGREITIAPSGRVSVSDYTCS
;
A
#
# COMPACT_ATOMS: atom_id res chain seq x y z
N MET A 1 -2.51 0.16 67.30
CA MET A 1 -2.96 0.78 66.03
C MET A 1 -1.72 0.90 65.15
N ASN A 2 -1.66 0.13 64.05
CA ASN A 2 -0.46 -0.01 63.23
C ASN A 2 -0.24 1.26 62.38
N ASN A 3 0.85 1.98 62.62
CA ASN A 3 1.27 3.09 61.76
C ASN A 3 1.80 2.52 60.44
N LYS A 4 1.03 2.66 59.35
CA LYS A 4 1.55 2.50 57.99
C LYS A 4 2.38 3.74 57.66
N THR A 5 3.69 3.59 57.55
CA THR A 5 4.57 4.59 56.98
C THR A 5 4.37 4.64 55.48
N THR A 6 3.93 5.78 54.95
CA THR A 6 3.84 6.02 53.51
C THR A 6 5.25 6.28 52.97
N SER A 7 5.81 5.35 52.22
CA SER A 7 7.10 5.52 51.54
C SER A 7 6.93 6.49 50.36
N GLY A 8 7.67 7.59 50.35
CA GLY A 8 7.70 8.55 49.24
C GLY A 8 9.02 8.47 48.46
N LEU A 9 8.98 8.80 47.17
CA LEU A 9 10.20 8.93 46.33
C LEU A 9 11.04 10.11 46.80
N THR A 10 12.36 9.96 46.80
CA THR A 10 13.26 11.09 47.07
C THR A 10 13.36 12.01 45.84
N LEU A 11 13.71 13.28 46.06
CA LEU A 11 13.89 14.24 44.96
C LEU A 11 14.98 13.77 43.97
N VAL A 12 16.04 13.15 44.48
CA VAL A 12 17.11 12.57 43.66
C VAL A 12 16.61 11.38 42.84
N GLU A 13 15.80 10.51 43.45
CA GLU A 13 15.21 9.35 42.78
C GLU A 13 14.24 9.76 41.66
N LEU A 14 13.47 10.83 41.87
CA LEU A 14 12.60 11.39 40.83
C LEU A 14 13.43 11.93 39.65
N VAL A 15 14.51 12.68 39.92
CA VAL A 15 15.38 13.22 38.86
C VAL A 15 16.06 12.11 38.07
N ILE A 16 16.57 11.08 38.74
CA ILE A 16 17.17 9.91 38.09
C ILE A 16 16.12 9.16 37.25
N THR A 17 14.90 8.98 37.79
CA THR A 17 13.82 8.31 37.06
C THR A 17 13.44 9.06 35.79
N ILE A 18 13.30 10.38 35.86
CA ILE A 18 13.00 11.23 34.68
C ILE A 18 14.16 11.19 33.69
N ALA A 19 15.41 11.23 34.17
CA ALA A 19 16.58 11.15 33.31
C ALA A 19 16.64 9.81 32.55
N VAL A 20 16.43 8.69 33.24
CA VAL A 20 16.38 7.36 32.61
C VAL A 20 15.19 7.25 31.65
N ALA A 21 14.01 7.73 32.05
CA ALA A 21 12.84 7.73 31.17
C ALA A 21 13.07 8.56 29.89
N GLY A 22 13.75 9.71 29.99
CA GLY A 22 14.11 10.54 28.85
C GLY A 22 15.07 9.83 27.88
N ILE A 23 16.09 9.13 28.42
CA ILE A 23 17.02 8.32 27.61
C ILE A 23 16.25 7.22 26.88
N LEU A 24 15.39 6.49 27.59
CA LEU A 24 14.59 5.40 27.00
C LEU A 24 13.61 5.91 25.93
N ALA A 25 12.97 7.06 26.16
CA ALA A 25 12.08 7.69 25.20
C ALA A 25 12.84 8.10 23.92
N GLY A 26 14.05 8.66 24.06
CA GLY A 26 14.90 9.04 22.94
C GLY A 26 15.25 7.87 22.02
N LEU A 27 15.44 6.67 22.57
CA LEU A 27 15.73 5.45 21.81
C LEU A 27 14.48 4.83 21.17
N ALA A 28 13.31 4.93 21.81
CA ALA A 28 12.08 4.30 21.35
C ALA A 28 11.41 5.03 20.18
N ILE A 29 11.45 6.37 20.15
CA ILE A 29 10.78 7.20 19.13
C ILE A 29 11.19 6.87 17.68
N PRO A 30 12.48 6.76 17.31
CA PRO A 30 12.85 6.46 15.92
C PRO A 30 12.30 5.11 15.45
N SER A 31 12.39 4.06 16.28
CA SER A 31 11.85 2.73 15.95
C SER A 31 10.34 2.75 15.72
N PHE A 32 9.59 3.54 16.50
CA PHE A 32 8.15 3.73 16.28
C PHE A 32 7.83 4.39 14.94
N ARG A 33 8.61 5.39 14.52
CA ARG A 33 8.42 6.05 13.23
C ARG A 33 8.64 5.10 12.05
N ASP A 34 9.64 4.24 12.14
CA ASP A 34 9.93 3.23 11.11
C ASP A 34 8.85 2.16 11.06
N MET A 35 8.35 1.73 12.22
CA MET A 35 7.22 0.80 12.30
C MET A 35 5.95 1.38 11.66
N ILE A 36 5.62 2.64 11.95
CA ILE A 36 4.44 3.32 11.36
C ILE A 36 4.58 3.40 9.84
N GLN A 37 5.75 3.81 9.32
CA GLN A 37 5.98 3.88 7.88
C GLN A 37 5.87 2.51 7.21
N ASN A 38 6.47 1.46 7.79
CA ASN A 38 6.34 0.11 7.28
C ASN A 38 4.89 -0.39 7.24
N ASN A 39 4.11 -0.08 8.26
CA ASN A 39 2.67 -0.41 8.28
C ASN A 39 1.90 0.35 7.20
N ARG A 40 2.23 1.63 6.95
CA ARG A 40 1.62 2.40 5.85
C ARG A 40 1.96 1.79 4.49
N MET A 41 3.24 1.47 4.24
CA MET A 41 3.68 0.81 3.00
C MET A 41 2.98 -0.53 2.80
N ALA A 42 2.89 -1.36 3.85
CA ALA A 42 2.17 -2.62 3.78
C ALA A 42 0.68 -2.42 3.49
N SER A 43 0.04 -1.41 4.10
CA SER A 43 -1.38 -1.11 3.87
C SER A 43 -1.67 -0.74 2.42
N HIS A 44 -0.91 0.20 1.84
CA HIS A 44 -1.08 0.62 0.45
C HIS A 44 -0.79 -0.53 -0.54
N ALA A 45 0.27 -1.32 -0.29
CA ALA A 45 0.56 -2.50 -1.10
C ALA A 45 -0.58 -3.52 -1.04
N ASN A 46 -1.12 -3.78 0.16
CA ASN A 46 -2.24 -4.70 0.36
C ASN A 46 -3.53 -4.21 -0.32
N GLU A 47 -3.74 -2.90 -0.43
CA GLU A 47 -4.89 -2.32 -1.13
C GLU A 47 -4.85 -2.61 -2.63
N LEU A 48 -3.67 -2.46 -3.25
CA LEU A 48 -3.47 -2.86 -4.66
C LEU A 48 -3.62 -4.38 -4.83
N VAL A 49 -2.96 -5.17 -3.97
CA VAL A 49 -3.07 -6.65 -3.99
C VAL A 49 -4.51 -7.12 -3.89
N SER A 50 -5.30 -6.50 -3.00
CA SER A 50 -6.73 -6.79 -2.85
C SER A 50 -7.51 -6.45 -4.12
N SER A 51 -7.19 -5.31 -4.76
CA SER A 51 -7.86 -4.87 -5.98
C SER A 51 -7.53 -5.76 -7.18
N VAL A 52 -6.28 -6.19 -7.28
CA VAL A 52 -5.80 -7.17 -8.25
C VAL A 52 -6.51 -8.51 -8.09
N ASN A 53 -6.59 -9.04 -6.88
CA ASN A 53 -7.29 -10.29 -6.61
C ASN A 53 -8.80 -10.17 -6.88
N LEU A 54 -9.42 -9.03 -6.53
CA LEU A 54 -10.82 -8.76 -6.84
C LEU A 54 -11.06 -8.81 -8.34
N ALA A 55 -10.25 -8.10 -9.13
CA ALA A 55 -10.41 -8.06 -10.59
C ALA A 55 -10.27 -9.44 -11.22
N ARG A 56 -9.22 -10.18 -10.83
CA ARG A 56 -8.99 -11.55 -11.30
C ARG A 56 -10.14 -12.49 -10.98
N ASN A 57 -10.63 -12.45 -9.73
CA ASN A 57 -11.71 -13.32 -9.29
C ASN A 57 -13.02 -12.99 -9.99
N GLU A 58 -13.34 -11.71 -10.20
CA GLU A 58 -14.55 -11.31 -10.92
C GLU A 58 -14.47 -11.65 -12.41
N ALA A 59 -13.29 -11.55 -13.03
CA ALA A 59 -13.09 -11.98 -14.43
C ALA A 59 -13.38 -13.48 -14.60
N VAL A 60 -12.82 -14.31 -13.72
CA VAL A 60 -13.05 -15.77 -13.75
C VAL A 60 -14.49 -16.12 -13.42
N LYS A 61 -15.07 -15.49 -12.39
CA LYS A 61 -16.43 -15.76 -11.94
C LYS A 61 -17.49 -15.41 -12.98
N ARG A 62 -17.27 -14.35 -13.75
CA ARG A 62 -18.20 -13.87 -14.78
C ARG A 62 -17.90 -14.40 -16.17
N GLY A 63 -16.67 -14.85 -16.42
CA GLY A 63 -16.22 -15.28 -17.74
C GLY A 63 -16.06 -14.11 -18.72
N VAL A 64 -15.81 -12.90 -18.23
CA VAL A 64 -15.66 -11.66 -19.02
C VAL A 64 -14.40 -10.90 -18.60
N GLN A 65 -14.04 -9.86 -19.34
CA GLN A 65 -12.90 -9.02 -18.99
C GLN A 65 -13.21 -8.14 -17.78
N VAL A 66 -12.22 -7.99 -16.90
CA VAL A 66 -12.27 -7.03 -15.79
C VAL A 66 -11.02 -6.18 -15.84
N LYS A 67 -11.21 -4.87 -15.80
CA LYS A 67 -10.14 -3.89 -16.01
C LYS A 67 -9.80 -3.21 -14.69
N ILE A 68 -8.51 -2.91 -14.52
CA ILE A 68 -8.01 -2.04 -13.46
C ILE A 68 -7.29 -0.88 -14.13
N LYS A 69 -7.72 0.34 -13.86
CA LYS A 69 -7.15 1.54 -14.48
C LYS A 69 -6.72 2.53 -13.42
N ALA A 70 -5.47 2.94 -13.49
CA ALA A 70 -4.91 3.99 -12.67
C ALA A 70 -5.55 5.34 -13.02
N ALA A 71 -5.74 6.20 -12.03
CA ALA A 71 -6.26 7.55 -12.23
C ALA A 71 -5.20 8.49 -12.82
N GLY A 72 -3.92 8.21 -12.58
CA GLY A 72 -2.80 8.95 -13.13
C GLY A 72 -2.46 8.59 -14.57
N THR A 73 -1.74 9.51 -15.22
CA THR A 73 -1.17 9.30 -16.55
C THR A 73 0.08 8.44 -16.46
N ALA A 74 0.24 7.51 -17.41
CA ALA A 74 1.36 6.58 -17.68
C ALA A 74 2.75 7.25 -17.81
N THR A 75 3.17 8.01 -16.80
CA THR A 75 4.40 8.80 -16.78
C THR A 75 4.99 8.93 -15.40
N ASP A 76 4.16 9.14 -14.38
CA ASP A 76 4.61 9.40 -13.01
C ASP A 76 3.45 9.35 -11.98
N ASN A 77 3.72 8.64 -10.90
CA ASN A 77 2.83 8.30 -9.79
C ASN A 77 1.43 7.91 -10.28
N GLU A 78 1.37 6.96 -11.21
CA GLU A 78 0.13 6.69 -11.94
C GLU A 78 -0.93 6.10 -11.02
N TRP A 79 -0.47 5.16 -10.19
CA TRP A 79 -1.31 4.35 -9.32
C TRP A 79 -1.44 4.97 -7.94
N GLY A 80 -0.53 5.84 -7.51
CA GLY A 80 -0.67 6.55 -6.24
C GLY A 80 -1.77 7.63 -6.28
N LYS A 81 -2.21 8.04 -7.48
CA LYS A 81 -3.42 8.86 -7.68
C LYS A 81 -4.72 8.08 -7.52
N GLY A 82 -4.64 6.79 -7.20
CA GLY A 82 -5.78 5.89 -7.08
C GLY A 82 -6.05 5.12 -8.37
N TRP A 83 -7.06 4.24 -8.33
CA TRP A 83 -7.44 3.40 -9.45
C TRP A 83 -8.89 2.92 -9.33
N LYS A 84 -9.44 2.49 -10.47
CA LYS A 84 -10.77 1.88 -10.54
C LYS A 84 -10.69 0.46 -11.05
N VAL A 85 -11.58 -0.39 -10.53
CA VAL A 85 -11.81 -1.76 -11.00
C VAL A 85 -13.24 -1.85 -11.51
N TRP A 86 -13.43 -2.33 -12.74
CA TRP A 86 -14.77 -2.49 -13.32
C TRP A 86 -14.85 -3.69 -14.25
N VAL A 87 -16.07 -4.20 -14.39
CA VAL A 87 -16.41 -5.26 -15.35
C VAL A 87 -16.66 -4.64 -16.72
N ASP A 88 -16.02 -5.17 -17.74
CA ASP A 88 -16.10 -4.71 -19.13
C ASP A 88 -16.97 -5.69 -19.93
N ASP A 89 -18.28 -5.67 -19.67
CA ASP A 89 -19.23 -6.65 -20.22
C ASP A 89 -19.43 -6.49 -21.74
N ASP A 90 -19.26 -5.30 -22.30
CA ASP A 90 -19.45 -4.99 -23.72
C ASP A 90 -18.14 -4.98 -24.55
N GLY A 91 -16.98 -5.07 -23.88
CA GLY A 91 -15.67 -5.11 -24.51
C GLY A 91 -15.14 -3.76 -25.01
N ASP A 92 -15.81 -2.64 -24.71
CA ASP A 92 -15.46 -1.32 -25.28
C ASP A 92 -14.29 -0.62 -24.55
N GLY A 93 -13.96 -1.06 -23.34
CA GLY A 93 -12.86 -0.54 -22.54
C GLY A 93 -13.06 0.83 -21.93
N THR A 94 -14.29 1.29 -21.90
CA THR A 94 -14.70 2.52 -21.24
C THR A 94 -15.52 2.22 -19.99
N ILE A 95 -15.55 3.19 -19.08
CA ILE A 95 -16.53 3.20 -18.00
C ILE A 95 -17.59 4.19 -18.44
N ASN A 96 -18.70 3.65 -18.93
CA ASN A 96 -19.92 4.35 -19.26
C ASN A 96 -21.01 3.99 -18.22
N GLY A 97 -22.26 4.39 -18.47
CA GLY A 97 -23.36 4.20 -17.52
C GLY A 97 -23.81 2.75 -17.32
N THR A 98 -23.32 1.80 -18.12
CA THR A 98 -23.72 0.39 -18.05
C THR A 98 -22.74 -0.52 -17.30
N GLU A 99 -21.51 -0.08 -17.05
CA GLU A 99 -20.49 -0.93 -16.42
C GLU A 99 -20.58 -0.92 -14.90
N VAL A 100 -20.31 -2.09 -14.32
CA VAL A 100 -20.28 -2.26 -12.87
C VAL A 100 -18.89 -1.90 -12.35
N VAL A 101 -18.79 -0.73 -11.71
CA VAL A 101 -17.60 -0.36 -10.92
C VAL A 101 -17.58 -1.19 -9.64
N LEU A 102 -16.57 -2.05 -9.52
CA LEU A 102 -16.38 -2.95 -8.38
C LEU A 102 -15.61 -2.28 -7.24
N ARG A 103 -14.72 -1.35 -7.58
CA ARG A 103 -13.90 -0.62 -6.61
C ARG A 103 -13.43 0.70 -7.19
N ASP A 104 -13.42 1.72 -6.33
CA ASP A 104 -12.85 3.04 -6.60
C ASP A 104 -11.93 3.39 -5.42
N VAL A 105 -10.62 3.41 -5.68
CA VAL A 105 -9.58 3.75 -4.69
C VAL A 105 -9.12 5.16 -4.98
N GLY A 106 -9.14 6.01 -3.94
CA GLY A 106 -8.69 7.39 -4.02
C GLY A 106 -7.17 7.54 -4.00
N GLU A 107 -6.72 8.77 -4.21
CA GLU A 107 -5.32 9.16 -4.14
C GLU A 107 -4.73 8.92 -2.74
N PHE A 108 -3.46 8.48 -2.72
CA PHE A 108 -2.67 8.36 -1.51
C PHE A 108 -2.28 9.75 -0.97
N ASN A 109 -1.54 9.81 0.13
CA ASN A 109 -0.92 11.08 0.47
C ASN A 109 0.18 11.41 -0.55
N SER A 110 0.45 12.70 -0.78
CA SER A 110 1.37 13.18 -1.83
C SER A 110 2.83 12.73 -1.68
N SER A 111 3.21 12.19 -0.52
CA SER A 111 4.56 11.68 -0.28
C SER A 111 4.72 10.22 -0.73
N ILE A 112 3.63 9.51 -0.99
CA ILE A 112 3.69 8.11 -1.42
C ILE A 112 3.42 8.02 -2.91
N GLU A 113 4.38 7.41 -3.61
CA GLU A 113 4.33 7.17 -5.04
C GLU A 113 4.18 5.68 -5.31
N LEU A 114 3.31 5.36 -6.27
CA LEU A 114 3.14 4.00 -6.76
C LEU A 114 3.19 4.03 -8.29
N ASP A 115 4.28 3.48 -8.82
CA ASP A 115 4.63 3.56 -10.23
C ASP A 115 4.72 2.18 -10.84
N SER A 116 4.22 2.05 -12.06
CA SER A 116 4.50 0.87 -12.88
C SER A 116 5.87 1.03 -13.55
N THR A 117 6.73 0.01 -13.47
CA THR A 117 8.05 0.04 -14.16
C THR A 117 7.95 0.12 -15.68
N GLY A 118 6.81 -0.28 -16.25
CA GLY A 118 6.52 -0.17 -17.68
C GLY A 118 5.69 1.04 -18.08
N ASN A 119 5.48 2.01 -17.17
CA ASN A 119 4.59 3.16 -17.37
C ASN A 119 3.23 2.75 -17.93
N THR A 120 2.58 1.76 -17.31
CA THR A 120 1.24 1.33 -17.71
C THR A 120 0.24 1.72 -16.64
N SER A 121 -0.89 2.24 -17.10
CA SER A 121 -2.03 2.64 -16.27
C SER A 121 -3.24 1.75 -16.45
N LEU A 122 -3.12 0.63 -17.18
CA LEU A 122 -4.24 -0.29 -17.46
C LEU A 122 -3.80 -1.74 -17.37
N PHE A 123 -4.50 -2.51 -16.54
CA PHE A 123 -4.44 -3.97 -16.51
C PHE A 123 -5.78 -4.55 -16.95
N VAL A 124 -5.74 -5.56 -17.81
CA VAL A 124 -6.94 -6.22 -18.34
C VAL A 124 -6.88 -7.71 -18.00
N TYR A 125 -7.67 -8.11 -16.99
CA TYR A 125 -7.86 -9.51 -16.67
C TYR A 125 -8.77 -10.17 -17.69
N GLN A 126 -8.31 -11.28 -18.27
CA GLN A 126 -9.11 -12.12 -19.14
C GLN A 126 -10.02 -13.04 -18.34
N ALA A 127 -10.99 -13.67 -19.01
CA ALA A 127 -11.95 -14.60 -18.41
C ALA A 127 -11.30 -15.81 -17.72
N ASP A 128 -10.06 -16.17 -18.04
CA ASP A 128 -9.29 -17.23 -17.37
C ASP A 128 -8.46 -16.72 -16.17
N GLY A 129 -8.55 -15.43 -15.88
CA GLY A 129 -7.82 -14.76 -14.80
C GLY A 129 -6.37 -14.42 -15.13
N SER A 130 -5.95 -14.47 -16.40
CA SER A 130 -4.62 -14.07 -16.86
C SER A 130 -4.55 -12.57 -17.25
N LEU A 131 -3.32 -12.03 -17.33
CA LEU A 131 -3.03 -10.67 -17.84
C LEU A 131 -2.27 -10.69 -19.18
N GLY A 132 -1.77 -11.85 -19.62
CA GLY A 132 -0.97 -11.98 -20.85
C GLY A 132 0.48 -11.46 -20.76
N ALA A 133 0.78 -10.53 -19.85
CA ALA A 133 2.13 -10.04 -19.57
C ALA A 133 2.34 -9.80 -18.08
N ALA A 134 3.61 -9.85 -17.64
CA ALA A 134 3.97 -9.53 -16.28
C ALA A 134 3.90 -8.00 -16.06
N GLN A 135 3.47 -7.60 -14.86
CA GLN A 135 3.41 -6.20 -14.45
C GLN A 135 4.18 -6.04 -13.15
N THR A 136 4.96 -4.97 -13.02
CA THR A 136 5.72 -4.66 -11.81
C THR A 136 5.42 -3.22 -11.41
N LEU A 137 5.03 -3.03 -10.15
CA LEU A 137 4.83 -1.72 -9.55
C LEU A 137 5.73 -1.54 -8.34
N ARG A 138 6.16 -0.31 -8.10
CA ARG A 138 7.02 0.07 -6.98
C ARG A 138 6.33 1.12 -6.14
N LEU A 139 6.18 0.82 -4.87
CA LEU A 139 5.63 1.69 -3.85
C LEU A 139 6.78 2.30 -3.05
N CYS A 140 6.89 3.62 -3.08
CA CYS A 140 7.96 4.37 -2.42
C CYS A 140 7.43 5.62 -1.71
N ASP A 141 8.18 6.08 -0.71
CA ASP A 141 8.02 7.43 -0.15
C ASP A 141 8.98 8.36 -0.90
N SER A 142 8.45 9.28 -1.70
CA SER A 142 9.23 10.16 -2.57
C SER A 142 10.00 11.24 -1.81
N THR A 143 9.74 11.41 -0.52
CA THR A 143 10.48 12.34 0.33
C THR A 143 11.81 11.75 0.82
N LYS A 144 12.09 10.47 0.54
CA LYS A 144 13.24 9.77 1.08
C LYS A 144 13.88 8.81 0.07
N SER A 145 15.20 8.91 -0.08
CA SER A 145 16.00 7.96 -0.86
C SER A 145 16.64 6.90 0.04
N GLY A 146 16.82 5.68 -0.48
CA GLY A 146 17.44 4.55 0.22
C GLY A 146 16.55 3.85 1.24
N GLU A 147 15.29 4.25 1.39
CA GLU A 147 14.32 3.66 2.32
C GLU A 147 13.69 2.36 1.78
N LYS A 148 13.08 1.60 2.69
CA LYS A 148 12.37 0.36 2.35
C LYS A 148 10.99 0.64 1.76
N GLY A 149 10.85 0.43 0.46
CA GLY A 149 9.58 0.38 -0.27
C GLY A 149 9.02 -1.04 -0.41
N ARG A 150 8.07 -1.20 -1.33
CA ARG A 150 7.52 -2.50 -1.74
C ARG A 150 7.54 -2.63 -3.26
N GLU A 151 7.94 -3.78 -3.77
CA GLU A 151 7.74 -4.15 -5.17
C GLU A 151 6.59 -5.16 -5.26
N ILE A 152 5.61 -4.84 -6.10
CA ILE A 152 4.41 -5.64 -6.33
C ILE A 152 4.51 -6.17 -7.75
N THR A 153 4.61 -7.49 -7.88
CA THR A 153 4.71 -8.16 -9.17
C THR A 153 3.44 -8.96 -9.43
N ILE A 154 2.89 -8.81 -10.63
CA ILE A 154 1.79 -9.61 -11.13
C ILE A 154 2.32 -10.44 -12.29
N ALA A 155 2.30 -11.76 -12.15
CA ALA A 155 2.74 -12.68 -13.19
C ALA A 155 1.75 -12.68 -14.37
N PRO A 156 2.14 -13.14 -15.58
CA PRO A 156 1.22 -13.25 -16.73
C PRO A 156 -0.03 -14.10 -16.44
N SER A 157 0.09 -15.05 -15.50
CA SER A 157 -1.02 -15.87 -15.00
C SER A 157 -2.02 -15.13 -14.10
N GLY A 158 -1.78 -13.85 -13.82
CA GLY A 158 -2.60 -13.02 -12.93
C GLY A 158 -2.28 -13.15 -11.44
N ARG A 159 -1.28 -13.96 -11.06
CA ARG A 159 -0.89 -14.12 -9.66
C ARG A 159 -0.08 -12.91 -9.20
N VAL A 160 -0.52 -12.28 -8.11
CA VAL A 160 0.20 -11.18 -7.44
C VAL A 160 1.12 -11.69 -6.33
N SER A 161 2.28 -11.04 -6.18
CA SER A 161 3.21 -11.21 -5.07
C SER A 161 3.82 -9.87 -4.67
N VAL A 162 4.24 -9.74 -3.40
CA VAL A 162 4.88 -8.55 -2.86
C VAL A 162 6.24 -8.93 -2.30
N SER A 163 7.23 -8.07 -2.51
CA SER A 163 8.58 -8.19 -1.95
C SER A 163 9.10 -6.84 -1.47
N ASP A 164 10.16 -6.86 -0.68
CA ASP A 164 10.84 -5.63 -0.25
C ASP A 164 11.60 -5.02 -1.43
N TYR A 165 11.64 -3.69 -1.49
CA TYR A 165 12.35 -2.91 -2.50
C TYR A 165 13.10 -1.75 -1.83
N THR A 166 14.23 -1.34 -2.39
CA THR A 166 14.96 -0.15 -1.91
C THR A 166 14.66 1.00 -2.85
N CYS A 167 13.99 2.03 -2.33
CA CYS A 167 13.65 3.22 -3.08
C CYS A 167 14.91 4.02 -3.45
N SER A 168 14.93 4.56 -4.67
CA SER A 168 16.04 5.34 -5.22
C SER A 168 15.84 6.83 -4.99
#